data_AF-A0A9P0TU39-F1
#
_entry.id   AF-A0A9P0TU39-F1
#
_cell.length_a   1.000
_cell.length_b   1.000
_cell.length_c   1.000
_cell.angle_alpha   90.00
_cell.angle_beta   90.00
_cell.angle_gamma   90.00
#
_symmetry.space_group_name_H-M   'P 1'
#
loop_
_entity.id
_entity.type
_entity.pdbx_description
1 polymer ?
#
loop_
_entity_poly.entity_id
_entity_poly.type
_entity_poly.pdbx_seq_one_letter_code
_entity_poly.pdbx_strand_id
1 'polypeptide(L)' 'MLKLVIIFTFFMSLGANPAMKRASSPVQLIELEEACVRQGGVCLPIQDCDPRDLSQFRGVLCPAQKHLGVECCYT' A
#
# COMPACT_ATOMS: atom_id res chain seq x y z
N MET A 1 49.74 24.19 6.58
CA MET A 1 49.20 22.93 7.14
C MET A 1 47.71 23.02 7.44
N LEU A 2 47.24 23.99 8.25
CA LEU A 2 45.82 24.12 8.64
C LEU A 2 44.83 24.32 7.47
N LYS A 3 45.22 25.07 6.43
CA LYS A 3 44.35 25.33 5.25
C LYS A 3 44.06 24.07 4.41
N LEU A 4 44.97 23.09 4.40
CA LEU A 4 44.80 21.85 3.62
C LEU A 4 43.79 20.91 4.28
N VAL A 5 43.76 20.89 5.61
CA VAL A 5 42.85 20.07 6.43
C VAL A 5 41.39 20.47 6.21
N ILE A 6 41.13 21.79 6.17
CA ILE A 6 39.76 22.33 5.99
C ILE A 6 39.18 21.92 4.63
N ILE A 7 40.01 21.94 3.57
CA ILE A 7 39.58 21.54 2.22
C ILE A 7 39.26 20.03 2.18
N PHE A 8 40.07 19.21 2.85
CA PHE A 8 39.87 17.76 2.91
C PHE A 8 38.61 17.37 3.67
N THR A 9 38.29 18.09 4.75
CA THR A 9 37.06 17.85 5.54
C THR A 9 35.79 18.27 4.81
N PHE A 10 35.84 19.30 3.96
CA PHE A 10 34.65 19.80 3.27
C PHE A 10 34.20 18.86 2.14
N PHE A 11 35.16 18.23 1.45
CA PHE A 11 34.90 17.28 0.35
C PHE A 11 34.25 15.96 0.79
N MET A 12 34.42 15.55 2.04
CA MET A 12 33.85 14.29 2.58
C MET A 12 32.34 14.37 2.87
N SER A 13 31.71 15.53 2.71
CA SER A 13 30.27 15.72 2.99
C SER A 13 29.37 15.50 1.77
N LEU A 14 29.92 15.19 0.59
CA LEU A 14 29.13 15.01 -0.63
C LEU A 14 28.42 13.65 -0.65
N GLY A 15 27.19 13.65 -0.16
CA GLY A 15 26.05 13.14 -0.93
C GLY A 15 25.82 11.63 -0.91
N ALA A 16 25.52 11.06 0.25
CA ALA A 16 24.71 9.84 0.30
C ALA A 16 23.23 10.23 0.33
N ASN A 17 22.60 10.40 -0.85
CA ASN A 17 21.15 10.40 -0.92
C ASN A 17 20.68 8.98 -0.59
N PRO A 18 19.85 8.76 0.45
CA PRO A 18 19.23 7.45 0.61
C PRO A 18 18.36 7.24 -0.63
N ALA A 19 18.75 6.29 -1.48
CA ALA A 19 17.89 5.79 -2.53
C ALA A 19 16.66 5.21 -1.82
N MET A 20 15.61 6.02 -1.71
CA MET A 20 14.28 5.56 -1.32
C MET A 20 13.93 4.48 -2.34
N LYS A 21 14.12 3.21 -1.97
CA LYS A 21 13.59 2.10 -2.73
C LYS A 21 12.11 2.38 -2.80
N ARG A 22 11.63 2.85 -3.96
CA ARG A 22 10.21 2.83 -4.29
C ARG A 22 9.84 1.37 -4.09
N ALA A 23 9.15 1.08 -2.99
CA ALA A 23 8.41 -0.14 -2.87
C ALA A 23 7.39 -0.06 -4.01
N SER A 24 7.76 -0.62 -5.15
CA SER A 24 6.79 -1.06 -6.13
C SER A 24 6.06 -2.20 -5.44
N SER A 25 5.12 -1.83 -4.55
CA SER A 25 4.10 -2.79 -4.12
C SER A 25 3.52 -3.33 -5.41
N PRO A 26 3.45 -4.66 -5.58
CA PRO A 26 2.68 -5.20 -6.68
C PRO A 26 1.29 -4.59 -6.54
N VAL A 27 0.88 -3.82 -7.55
CA VAL A 27 -0.49 -3.31 -7.63
C VAL A 27 -1.34 -4.56 -7.74
N GLN A 28 -1.89 -5.00 -6.61
CA GLN A 28 -2.83 -6.12 -6.59
C GLN A 28 -4.08 -5.60 -7.26
N LEU A 29 -4.30 -6.00 -8.51
CA LEU A 29 -5.48 -5.62 -9.26
C LEU A 29 -6.66 -6.33 -8.62
N ILE A 30 -7.47 -5.60 -7.86
CA ILE A 30 -8.69 -6.14 -7.30
C ILE A 30 -9.81 -5.97 -8.32
N GLU A 31 -10.35 -7.09 -8.79
CA GLU A 31 -11.48 -7.09 -9.70
C GLU A 31 -12.75 -6.65 -8.98
N LEU A 32 -13.60 -5.92 -9.70
CA LEU A 32 -14.91 -5.51 -9.19
C LEU A 32 -15.87 -6.70 -9.25
N GLU A 33 -16.40 -7.12 -8.10
CA GLU A 33 -17.34 -8.23 -8.03
C GLU A 33 -18.78 -7.72 -7.89
N GLU A 34 -19.65 -8.12 -8.82
CA GLU A 34 -21.05 -7.63 -8.90
C GLU A 34 -21.80 -7.82 -7.58
N ALA A 35 -21.56 -8.91 -6.85
CA ALA A 35 -22.20 -9.18 -5.57
C ALA A 35 -21.92 -8.08 -4.53
N CYS A 36 -20.68 -7.59 -4.43
CA CYS A 36 -20.31 -6.49 -3.53
C CYS A 36 -20.82 -5.14 -4.05
N VAL A 37 -20.70 -4.89 -5.36
CA VAL A 37 -21.14 -3.64 -5.99
C VAL A 37 -22.65 -3.42 -5.82
N ARG A 38 -23.46 -4.47 -5.99
CA ARG A 38 -24.93 -4.39 -5.82
C ARG A 38 -25.35 -4.09 -4.37
N GLN A 39 -24.45 -4.30 -3.41
CA GLN A 39 -24.65 -3.95 -2.00
C GLN A 39 -24.13 -2.54 -1.66
N GLY A 40 -23.62 -1.79 -2.66
CA GLY A 40 -23.05 -0.46 -2.45
C GLY A 40 -21.64 -0.49 -1.86
N GLY A 41 -20.85 -1.51 -2.17
CA GLY A 41 -19.46 -1.62 -1.70
C GLY A 41 -18.46 -1.94 -2.81
N VAL A 42 -17.20 -2.05 -2.39
CA VAL A 42 -16.06 -2.45 -3.22
C VAL A 42 -15.21 -3.49 -2.49
N CYS A 43 -14.62 -4.42 -3.25
CA CYS A 43 -13.68 -5.39 -2.71
C CYS A 43 -12.34 -4.69 -2.43
N LEU A 44 -11.85 -4.79 -1.19
CA LEU A 44 -10.57 -4.23 -0.75
C LEU A 44 -9.81 -5.25 0.10
N PRO A 45 -8.47 -5.18 0.18
CA PRO A 45 -7.74 -5.95 1.18
C PRO A 45 -8.27 -5.61 2.56
N ILE A 46 -8.46 -6.60 3.43
CA ILE A 46 -9.08 -6.40 4.75
C ILE A 46 -8.35 -5.33 5.59
N GLN A 47 -7.05 -5.16 5.38
CA GLN A 47 -6.21 -4.16 6.04
C GLN A 47 -6.44 -2.71 5.58
N ASP A 48 -7.02 -2.51 4.40
CA ASP A 48 -7.32 -1.20 3.81
C ASP A 48 -8.81 -0.82 3.99
N CYS A 49 -9.59 -1.67 4.64
CA CYS A 49 -11.01 -1.46 4.94
C CYS A 49 -11.20 -0.85 6.32
N ASP A 50 -12.01 0.22 6.43
CA ASP A 50 -12.43 0.69 7.75
C ASP A 50 -13.29 -0.41 8.42
N PRO A 51 -12.99 -0.83 9.66
CA PRO A 51 -13.79 -1.83 10.36
C PRO A 51 -15.28 -1.52 10.46
N ARG A 52 -15.69 -0.24 10.37
CA ARG A 52 -17.09 0.19 10.37
C ARG A 52 -17.80 -0.07 9.05
N ASP A 53 -17.06 -0.03 7.95
CA ASP A 53 -17.58 -0.19 6.59
C ASP A 53 -17.50 -1.65 6.11
N LEU A 54 -16.85 -2.51 6.89
CA LEU A 54 -16.69 -3.92 6.60
C LEU A 54 -18.05 -4.65 6.59
N SER A 55 -18.33 -5.35 5.49
CA SER A 55 -19.58 -6.08 5.35
C SER A 55 -19.76 -7.15 6.42
N GLN A 56 -21.01 -7.28 6.88
CA GLN A 56 -21.47 -8.38 7.72
C GLN A 56 -21.41 -9.75 7.00
N PHE A 57 -21.40 -9.78 5.67
CA PHE A 57 -21.34 -10.99 4.85
C PHE A 57 -19.91 -11.35 4.44
N ARG A 58 -19.05 -11.58 5.44
CA ARG A 58 -17.62 -11.84 5.23
C ARG A 58 -17.35 -13.03 4.31
N GLY A 59 -16.48 -12.83 3.33
CA GLY A 59 -16.05 -13.84 2.38
C GLY A 59 -17.17 -14.40 1.50
N VAL A 60 -18.30 -13.69 1.38
CA VAL A 60 -19.43 -14.04 0.52
C VAL A 60 -19.54 -13.10 -0.68
N LEU A 61 -19.24 -11.81 -0.49
CA LEU A 61 -19.46 -10.77 -1.49
C LEU A 61 -18.26 -10.56 -2.45
N CYS A 62 -17.07 -11.01 -2.07
CA CYS A 62 -15.86 -11.03 -2.91
C CYS A 62 -15.28 -12.46 -3.04
N PRO A 63 -16.08 -13.45 -3.48
CA PRO A 63 -15.69 -14.87 -3.46
C PRO A 63 -14.51 -15.19 -4.38
N ALA A 64 -14.37 -14.51 -5.53
CA ALA A 64 -13.30 -14.80 -6.48
C ALA A 64 -11.92 -14.52 -5.87
N GLN A 65 -11.85 -13.48 -5.04
CA GLN A 65 -10.59 -12.95 -4.52
C GLN A 65 -10.42 -13.18 -3.02
N LYS A 66 -11.36 -13.88 -2.36
CA LYS A 66 -11.30 -14.21 -0.92
C LYS A 66 -9.95 -14.79 -0.47
N HIS A 67 -9.33 -15.61 -1.32
CA HIS A 67 -8.03 -16.23 -1.05
C HIS A 67 -6.87 -15.23 -0.94
N LEU A 68 -7.05 -14.00 -1.43
CA LEU A 68 -6.13 -12.88 -1.32
C LEU A 68 -6.37 -12.04 -0.06
N GLY A 69 -7.32 -12.42 0.80
CA GLY A 69 -7.65 -11.67 2.00
C GLY A 69 -8.44 -10.38 1.72
N VAL A 70 -9.16 -10.32 0.60
CA VAL A 70 -10.06 -9.20 0.32
C VAL A 70 -11.45 -9.44 0.91
N GLU A 71 -12.10 -8.37 1.33
CA GLU A 71 -13.46 -8.33 1.83
C GLU A 71 -14.25 -7.21 1.17
N CYS A 72 -15.58 -7.29 1.25
CA CYS A 72 -16.45 -6.23 0.76
C CYS A 72 -16.57 -5.11 1.80
N CYS A 73 -16.25 -3.89 1.39
CA CYS A 73 -16.31 -2.68 2.20
C CYS A 73 -17.32 -1.72 1.58
N TYR A 74 -18.27 -1.24 2.38
CA TYR A 74 -19.28 -0.29 1.96
C TYR A 74 -18.68 1.09 1.66
N THR A 75 -19.29 1.82 0.74
CA THR A 75 -18.89 3.17 0.32
C THR A 75 -20.00 4.19 0.51
#